data_AF-A0A8K0IAI6-F1
#
_entry.id   AF-A0A8K0IAI6-F1
#
_cell.length_a   1.000
_cell.length_b   1.000
_cell.length_c   1.000
_cell.angle_alpha   90.00
_cell.angle_beta   90.00
_cell.angle_gamma   90.00
#
_symmetry.space_group_name_H-M   'P 1'
#
loop_
_entity.id
_entity.type
_entity.pdbx_description
1 polymer ?
#
loop_
_entity_poly.entity_id
_entity_poly.type
_entity_poly.pdbx_seq_one_letter_code
_entity_poly.pdbx_strand_id
1 'polypeptide(L)'
;MPVSVQELYELSAEYEGKHDPRKLDELGNVLTSLDPGDSIVITKSFLNMLNLANLAEEVQIAYRRRIKLKKGDFADENSAATESDIEETLKRLVVQLKKSPAEVFDALKNQTVDLVLTAHPTQSVRRSLLQKHGRIRNCLAQLYAKDITPDDKQELDEALQREIQAAFRTDEIRRTPPTPQDEMRAGMSYFHETIWKGVPKFLRRVDTALKNIGISERVPYNAPLIQFSSWMGGDRDGNPRVTPEVTRDVCLLARMMAANLYYSQIEDLMFELSMWRCNDELRERADEFHRSSKKDAAKHYIVPLTIKK
;
A
#
# COMPACT_ATOMS: atom_id res chain seq x y z
N MET A 1 -16.91 -36.85 16.22
CA MET A 1 -17.42 -35.47 16.32
C MET A 1 -16.67 -34.66 15.28
N PRO A 2 -17.30 -33.75 14.53
CA PRO A 2 -16.56 -32.91 13.59
C PRO A 2 -15.55 -32.10 14.39
N VAL A 3 -14.27 -32.29 14.08
CA VAL A 3 -13.17 -31.55 14.71
C VAL A 3 -13.40 -30.06 14.45
N SER A 4 -13.40 -29.26 15.52
CA SER A 4 -13.60 -27.83 15.37
C SER A 4 -12.27 -27.11 15.08
N VAL A 5 -12.30 -26.07 14.26
CA VAL A 5 -11.14 -25.17 14.05
C VAL A 5 -10.59 -24.67 15.39
N GLN A 6 -11.48 -24.44 16.36
CA GLN A 6 -11.13 -23.95 17.69
C GLN A 6 -10.28 -24.96 18.48
N GLU A 7 -10.62 -26.24 18.44
CA GLU A 7 -9.86 -27.30 19.12
C GLU A 7 -8.41 -27.39 18.58
N LEU A 8 -8.24 -27.31 17.25
CA LEU A 8 -6.93 -27.26 16.62
C LEU A 8 -6.14 -26.00 17.01
N TYR A 9 -6.82 -24.86 17.13
CA TYR A 9 -6.19 -23.61 17.54
C TYR A 9 -5.70 -23.70 18.99
N GLU A 10 -6.52 -24.22 19.90
CA GLU A 10 -6.18 -24.41 21.31
C GLU A 10 -4.99 -25.38 21.48
N LEU A 11 -5.00 -26.52 20.78
CA LEU A 11 -3.86 -27.45 20.78
C LEU A 11 -2.56 -26.82 20.27
N SER A 12 -2.64 -25.99 19.21
CA SER A 12 -1.47 -25.27 18.70
C SER A 12 -0.95 -24.22 19.69
N ALA A 13 -1.84 -23.56 20.43
CA ALA A 13 -1.46 -22.59 21.45
C ALA A 13 -0.85 -23.28 22.70
N GLU A 14 -1.35 -24.45 23.09
CA GLU A 14 -0.74 -25.27 24.14
C GLU A 14 0.67 -25.73 23.76
N TYR A 15 0.87 -26.11 22.49
CA TYR A 15 2.18 -26.45 21.97
C TYR A 15 3.14 -25.25 22.06
N GLU A 16 2.73 -24.06 21.64
CA GLU A 16 3.62 -22.88 21.71
C GLU A 16 3.98 -22.49 23.15
N GLY A 17 3.10 -22.75 24.11
CA GLY A 17 3.37 -22.44 25.52
C GLY A 17 4.36 -23.39 26.21
N LYS A 18 4.42 -24.67 25.81
CA LYS A 18 5.23 -25.72 26.49
C LYS A 18 6.27 -26.40 25.60
N HIS A 19 6.16 -26.22 24.28
CA HIS A 19 6.90 -26.95 23.23
C HIS A 19 6.93 -28.47 23.45
N ASP A 20 5.83 -29.04 23.95
CA ASP A 20 5.70 -30.49 24.19
C ASP A 20 5.44 -31.20 22.85
N PRO A 21 6.36 -32.05 22.35
CA PRO A 21 6.20 -32.73 21.07
C PRO A 21 4.94 -33.59 20.99
N ARG A 22 4.44 -34.10 22.13
CA ARG A 22 3.21 -34.91 22.18
C ARG A 22 1.99 -34.13 21.69
N LYS A 23 1.95 -32.81 21.89
CA LYS A 23 0.87 -31.95 21.40
C LYS A 23 0.91 -31.80 19.88
N LEU A 24 2.10 -31.81 19.30
CA LEU A 24 2.26 -31.82 17.86
C LEU A 24 1.82 -33.16 17.26
N ASP A 25 2.11 -34.27 17.94
CA ASP A 25 1.61 -35.60 17.54
C ASP A 25 0.08 -35.68 17.63
N GLU A 26 -0.54 -35.17 18.70
CA GLU A 26 -1.99 -35.04 18.85
C GLU A 26 -2.59 -34.26 17.67
N LEU A 27 -2.01 -33.10 17.34
CA LEU A 27 -2.45 -32.26 16.23
C LEU A 27 -2.28 -32.95 14.87
N GLY A 28 -1.17 -33.66 14.66
CA GLY A 28 -0.91 -34.46 13.46
C GLY A 28 -1.92 -35.59 13.26
N ASN A 29 -2.27 -36.29 14.34
CA ASN A 29 -3.28 -37.35 14.31
C ASN A 29 -4.66 -36.79 13.93
N VAL A 30 -5.04 -35.64 14.49
CA VAL A 30 -6.30 -34.98 14.14
C VAL A 30 -6.30 -34.55 12.68
N LEU A 31 -5.25 -33.87 12.21
CA LEU A 31 -5.16 -33.38 10.83
C LEU A 31 -5.16 -34.49 9.79
N THR A 32 -4.49 -35.61 10.07
CA THR A 32 -4.43 -36.77 9.15
C THR A 32 -5.73 -37.57 9.09
N SER A 33 -6.61 -37.39 10.09
CA SER A 33 -7.92 -38.04 10.13
C SER A 33 -9.01 -37.32 9.32
N LEU A 34 -8.75 -36.09 8.87
CA LEU A 34 -9.72 -35.27 8.14
C LEU A 34 -9.88 -35.75 6.69
N ASP A 35 -11.11 -35.70 6.18
CA ASP A 35 -11.31 -35.89 4.75
C ASP A 35 -10.81 -34.68 3.94
N PRO A 36 -10.64 -34.80 2.61
CA PRO A 36 -10.11 -33.71 1.79
C PRO A 36 -10.93 -32.42 1.85
N GLY A 37 -12.25 -32.50 2.00
CA GLY A 37 -13.14 -31.34 2.11
C GLY A 37 -12.90 -30.58 3.41
N ASP A 38 -12.92 -31.29 4.53
CA ASP A 38 -12.65 -30.71 5.85
C ASP A 38 -11.22 -30.15 5.94
N SER A 39 -10.24 -30.85 5.35
CA SER A 39 -8.84 -30.39 5.28
C SER A 39 -8.70 -29.02 4.62
N ILE A 40 -9.44 -28.77 3.53
CA ILE A 40 -9.45 -27.47 2.84
C ILE A 40 -10.06 -26.39 3.73
N VAL A 41 -11.17 -26.68 4.41
CA VAL A 41 -11.87 -25.71 5.28
C VAL A 41 -11.00 -25.34 6.48
N ILE A 42 -10.37 -26.31 7.13
CA ILE A 42 -9.44 -26.08 8.25
C ILE A 42 -8.27 -25.22 7.78
N THR A 43 -7.59 -25.63 6.70
CA THR A 43 -6.42 -24.89 6.17
C THR A 43 -6.78 -23.46 5.82
N LYS A 44 -7.92 -23.25 5.13
CA LYS A 44 -8.40 -21.91 4.75
C LYS A 44 -8.75 -21.07 5.98
N SER A 45 -9.28 -21.67 7.04
CA SER A 45 -9.61 -20.97 8.29
C SER A 45 -8.36 -20.47 9.00
N PHE A 46 -7.34 -21.31 9.17
CA PHE A 46 -6.07 -20.91 9.77
C PHE A 46 -5.34 -19.84 8.93
N LEU A 47 -5.36 -19.96 7.61
CA LEU A 47 -4.80 -18.93 6.72
C LEU A 47 -5.50 -17.57 6.92
N ASN A 48 -6.84 -17.56 7.00
CA ASN A 48 -7.59 -16.33 7.25
C ASN A 48 -7.35 -15.77 8.65
N MET A 49 -7.25 -16.61 9.68
CA MET A 49 -6.90 -16.17 11.04
C MET A 49 -5.53 -15.48 11.06
N LEU A 50 -4.55 -16.05 10.36
CA LEU A 50 -3.22 -15.45 10.23
C LEU A 50 -3.26 -14.12 9.47
N ASN A 51 -4.02 -14.04 8.36
CA ASN A 51 -4.23 -12.79 7.63
C ASN A 51 -4.85 -11.72 8.54
N LEU A 52 -5.88 -12.06 9.32
CA LEU A 52 -6.52 -11.13 10.26
C LEU A 52 -5.58 -10.69 11.39
N ALA A 53 -4.74 -11.59 11.91
CA ALA A 53 -3.72 -11.26 12.89
C ALA A 53 -2.70 -10.25 12.33
N ASN A 54 -2.24 -10.47 11.10
CA ASN A 54 -1.34 -9.53 10.41
C ASN A 54 -2.02 -8.16 10.20
N LEU A 55 -3.29 -8.11 9.82
CA LEU A 55 -4.02 -6.83 9.68
C LEU A 55 -4.19 -6.11 11.01
N ALA A 56 -4.43 -6.84 12.10
CA ALA A 56 -4.50 -6.27 13.44
C ALA A 56 -3.13 -5.71 13.87
N GLU A 57 -2.04 -6.42 13.57
CA GLU A 57 -0.68 -5.94 13.82
C GLU A 57 -0.36 -4.68 13.01
N GLU A 58 -0.71 -4.64 11.72
CA GLU A 58 -0.55 -3.46 10.87
C GLU A 58 -1.27 -2.23 11.46
N VAL A 59 -2.52 -2.39 11.92
CA VAL A 59 -3.27 -1.33 12.59
C VAL A 59 -2.58 -0.92 13.90
N GLN A 60 -2.19 -1.89 14.71
CA GLN A 60 -1.49 -1.62 15.98
C GLN A 60 -0.20 -0.85 15.76
N ILE A 61 0.60 -1.20 14.74
CA ILE A 61 1.84 -0.48 14.38
C ILE A 61 1.51 0.93 13.87
N ALA A 62 0.53 1.06 12.98
CA ALA A 62 0.16 2.35 12.38
C ALA A 62 -0.34 3.38 13.41
N TYR A 63 -1.02 2.93 14.46
CA TYR A 63 -1.57 3.77 15.54
C TYR A 63 -0.76 3.72 16.84
N ARG A 64 0.38 3.01 16.86
CA ARG A 64 1.27 2.97 18.03
C ARG A 64 1.76 4.38 18.34
N ARG A 65 1.47 4.86 19.55
CA ARG A 65 2.03 6.13 20.03
C ARG A 65 3.55 5.98 20.17
N ARG A 66 4.31 6.87 19.50
CA ARG A 66 5.76 6.96 19.72
C ARG A 66 6.04 7.46 21.14
N ILE A 67 6.74 6.64 21.93
CA ILE A 67 7.21 6.99 23.27
C ILE A 67 8.68 7.39 23.14
N LYS A 68 9.04 8.60 23.55
CA LYS A 68 10.39 9.18 23.37
C LYS A 68 11.45 8.63 24.36
N LEU A 69 11.37 7.34 24.72
CA LEU A 69 12.41 6.69 25.52
C LEU A 69 13.50 6.18 24.58
N LYS A 70 14.30 7.11 24.04
CA LYS A 70 15.44 6.82 23.17
C LYS A 70 16.72 6.77 23.99
N LYS A 71 17.63 5.84 23.69
CA LYS A 71 18.95 5.76 24.35
C LYS A 71 19.91 6.83 23.82
N GLY A 72 19.65 7.38 22.64
CA GLY A 72 20.47 8.40 21.99
C GLY A 72 21.66 7.83 21.21
N ASP A 73 21.67 6.52 20.93
CA ASP A 73 22.71 5.84 20.16
C ASP A 73 22.15 5.26 18.85
N PHE A 74 23.02 4.65 18.04
CA PHE A 74 22.61 4.06 16.76
C PHE A 74 21.74 2.80 16.91
N ALA A 75 21.66 2.20 18.11
CA ALA A 75 20.81 1.03 18.32
C ALA A 75 19.32 1.41 18.31
N ASP A 76 18.99 2.68 18.57
CA ASP A 76 17.63 3.20 18.45
C ASP A 76 17.08 3.09 17.01
N GLU A 77 17.94 3.09 15.99
CA GLU A 77 17.53 3.04 14.58
C GLU A 77 17.12 1.64 14.10
N ASN A 78 17.30 0.60 14.93
CA ASN A 78 16.98 -0.80 14.58
C ASN A 78 15.50 -1.16 14.79
N SER A 79 14.69 -0.26 15.33
CA SER A 79 13.27 -0.50 15.59
C SER A 79 12.42 0.72 15.29
N ALA A 80 11.31 0.52 14.58
CA ALA A 80 10.35 1.58 14.26
C ALA A 80 9.76 2.29 15.51
N ALA A 81 9.85 1.67 16.69
CA ALA A 81 9.43 2.29 17.95
C ALA A 81 10.41 3.37 18.44
N THR A 82 11.68 3.29 18.06
CA THR A 82 12.78 4.12 18.56
C THR A 82 13.51 4.90 17.45
N GLU A 83 13.32 4.54 16.18
CA GLU A 83 13.98 5.18 15.03
C GLU A 83 13.72 6.69 14.97
N SER A 84 14.68 7.44 14.42
CA SER A 84 14.53 8.85 14.15
C SER A 84 13.59 9.10 12.96
N ASP A 85 12.61 9.99 13.13
CA ASP A 85 11.93 10.54 11.97
C ASP A 85 12.84 11.49 11.17
N ILE A 86 12.34 11.96 10.03
CA ILE A 86 13.10 12.86 9.16
C ILE A 86 13.53 14.14 9.89
N GLU A 87 12.67 14.74 10.72
CA GLU A 87 13.00 15.98 11.41
C GLU A 87 14.06 15.76 12.48
N GLU A 88 13.95 14.68 13.25
CA GLU A 88 14.97 14.28 14.22
C GLU A 88 16.32 14.00 13.54
N THR A 89 16.31 13.38 12.37
CA THR A 89 17.51 13.15 11.56
C THR A 89 18.14 14.46 11.11
N LEU A 90 17.36 15.39 10.55
CA LEU A 90 17.87 16.70 10.13
C LEU A 90 18.42 17.50 11.32
N LYS A 91 17.73 17.48 12.47
CA LYS A 91 18.21 18.12 13.71
C LYS A 91 19.51 17.51 14.20
N ARG A 92 19.66 16.18 14.15
CA ARG A 92 20.91 15.51 14.51
C ARG A 92 22.06 15.95 13.60
N LEU A 93 21.84 16.05 12.29
CA LEU A 93 22.84 16.54 11.33
C LEU A 93 23.30 17.97 11.66
N VAL A 94 22.35 18.87 11.96
CA VAL A 94 22.68 20.29 12.25
C VAL A 94 23.28 20.46 13.64
N VAL A 95 22.68 19.86 14.66
CA VAL A 95 23.05 20.12 16.06
C VAL A 95 24.27 19.32 16.50
N GLN A 96 24.31 18.02 16.18
CA GLN A 96 25.37 17.12 16.65
C GLN A 96 26.52 17.05 15.65
N LEU A 97 26.21 16.87 14.36
CA LEU A 97 27.24 16.75 13.31
C LEU A 97 27.65 18.09 12.68
N LYS A 98 27.09 19.20 13.18
CA LYS A 98 27.47 20.58 12.80
C LYS A 98 27.40 20.87 11.29
N LYS A 99 26.51 20.18 10.57
CA LYS A 99 26.21 20.50 9.17
C LYS A 99 25.36 21.76 9.09
N SER A 100 25.65 22.63 8.13
CA SER A 100 24.78 23.77 7.85
C SER A 100 23.45 23.28 7.26
N PRO A 101 22.33 23.97 7.53
CA PRO A 101 21.05 23.65 6.89
C PRO A 101 21.12 23.65 5.35
N ALA A 102 21.96 24.52 4.77
CA ALA A 102 22.17 24.61 3.33
C ALA A 102 22.83 23.35 2.76
N GLU A 103 23.87 22.81 3.42
CA GLU A 103 24.49 21.54 3.01
C GLU A 103 23.51 20.37 3.06
N VAL A 104 22.67 20.32 4.11
CA VAL A 104 21.64 19.27 4.25
C VAL A 104 20.60 19.38 3.14
N PHE A 105 20.14 20.59 2.83
CA PHE A 105 19.19 20.82 1.73
C PHE A 105 19.80 20.47 0.38
N ASP A 106 21.06 20.81 0.13
CA ASP A 106 21.75 20.47 -1.12
C ASP A 106 21.97 18.97 -1.28
N ALA A 107 22.32 18.27 -0.20
CA ALA A 107 22.39 16.81 -0.20
C ALA A 107 21.03 16.17 -0.53
N LEU A 108 19.93 16.66 0.06
CA LEU A 108 18.59 16.16 -0.20
C LEU A 108 18.15 16.36 -1.66
N LYS A 109 18.50 17.48 -2.30
CA LYS A 109 18.18 17.71 -3.72
C LYS A 109 18.86 16.69 -4.65
N ASN A 110 20.02 16.18 -4.25
CA ASN A 110 20.84 15.28 -5.06
C ASN A 110 20.74 13.81 -4.63
N GLN A 111 19.96 13.50 -3.59
CA GLN A 111 19.73 12.15 -3.12
C GLN A 111 18.60 11.49 -3.93
N THR A 112 18.77 10.21 -4.27
CA THR A 112 17.72 9.38 -4.83
C THR A 112 17.68 8.04 -4.11
N VAL A 113 16.50 7.63 -3.66
CA VAL A 113 16.21 6.27 -3.19
C VAL A 113 15.38 5.58 -4.27
N ASP A 114 15.91 4.51 -4.87
CA ASP A 114 15.18 3.67 -5.82
C ASP A 114 14.72 2.37 -5.15
N LEU A 115 13.40 2.17 -5.08
CA LEU A 115 12.78 0.98 -4.53
C LEU A 115 12.37 0.03 -5.67
N VAL A 116 13.06 -1.09 -5.78
CA VAL A 116 12.82 -2.10 -6.82
C VAL A 116 11.78 -3.12 -6.34
N LEU A 117 10.59 -3.10 -6.93
CA LEU A 117 9.53 -4.07 -6.64
C LEU A 117 9.81 -5.42 -7.34
N THR A 118 9.69 -6.50 -6.58
CA THR A 118 9.86 -7.87 -7.06
C THR A 118 8.54 -8.65 -6.99
N ALA A 119 8.45 -9.75 -7.74
CA ALA A 119 7.31 -10.64 -7.64
C ALA A 119 7.29 -11.34 -6.27
N HIS A 120 6.10 -11.50 -5.69
CA HIS A 120 5.96 -12.28 -4.46
C HIS A 120 6.03 -13.78 -4.78
N PRO A 121 6.94 -14.56 -4.15
CA PRO A 121 7.23 -15.94 -4.55
C PRO A 121 6.05 -16.90 -4.41
N THR A 122 5.16 -16.65 -3.45
CA THR A 122 4.06 -17.57 -3.10
C THR A 122 2.64 -16.98 -3.20
N GLN A 123 2.47 -15.66 -3.23
CA GLN A 123 1.17 -15.01 -3.07
C GLN A 123 1.04 -13.72 -3.90
N SER A 124 0.51 -13.85 -5.12
CA SER A 124 -0.01 -12.70 -5.86
C SER A 124 -1.41 -12.36 -5.33
N VAL A 125 -1.45 -11.56 -4.25
CA VAL A 125 -2.71 -11.09 -3.67
C VAL A 125 -3.45 -10.23 -4.69
N ARG A 126 -4.71 -10.56 -4.96
CA ARG A 126 -5.54 -9.80 -5.91
C ARG A 126 -5.88 -8.44 -5.29
N ARG A 127 -5.98 -7.40 -6.14
CA ARG A 127 -6.43 -6.05 -5.74
C ARG A 127 -7.74 -6.07 -4.95
N SER A 128 -8.69 -6.91 -5.34
CA SER A 128 -9.97 -7.05 -4.64
C SER A 128 -9.82 -7.48 -3.17
N LEU A 129 -8.82 -8.31 -2.87
CA LEU A 129 -8.54 -8.76 -1.50
C LEU A 129 -7.80 -7.66 -0.72
N LEU A 130 -6.83 -6.97 -1.33
CA LEU A 130 -6.17 -5.81 -0.71
C LEU A 130 -7.18 -4.72 -0.31
N GLN A 131 -8.20 -4.48 -1.13
CA GLN A 131 -9.28 -3.54 -0.79
C GLN A 131 -10.15 -4.02 0.37
N LYS A 132 -10.44 -5.33 0.47
CA LYS A 132 -11.14 -5.92 1.61
C LYS A 132 -10.31 -5.76 2.89
N HIS A 133 -9.02 -6.09 2.82
CA HIS A 133 -8.08 -5.88 3.92
C HIS A 133 -8.02 -4.41 4.34
N GLY A 134 -7.99 -3.48 3.39
CA GLY A 134 -8.07 -2.05 3.65
C GLY A 134 -9.34 -1.64 4.41
N ARG A 135 -10.52 -2.18 4.01
CA ARG A 135 -11.77 -1.93 4.73
C ARG A 135 -11.79 -2.52 6.14
N ILE A 136 -11.27 -3.75 6.31
CA ILE A 136 -11.10 -4.38 7.64
C ILE A 136 -10.23 -3.49 8.54
N ARG A 137 -9.06 -3.02 8.06
CA ARG A 137 -8.19 -2.11 8.81
C ARG A 137 -8.88 -0.80 9.18
N ASN A 138 -9.65 -0.23 8.26
CA ASN A 138 -10.40 1.01 8.51
C ASN A 138 -11.49 0.82 9.57
N CYS A 139 -12.22 -0.30 9.55
CA CYS A 139 -13.20 -0.65 10.58
C CYS A 139 -12.53 -0.82 11.94
N LEU A 140 -11.42 -1.57 12.00
CA LEU A 140 -10.64 -1.75 13.24
C LEU A 140 -10.16 -0.40 13.80
N ALA A 141 -9.59 0.46 12.96
CA ALA A 141 -9.12 1.77 13.40
C ALA A 141 -10.24 2.67 13.96
N GLN A 142 -11.43 2.61 13.37
CA GLN A 142 -12.59 3.41 13.80
C GLN A 142 -13.26 2.85 15.06
N LEU A 143 -13.35 1.53 15.22
CA LEU A 143 -13.95 0.88 16.39
C LEU A 143 -13.25 1.24 17.71
N TYR A 144 -11.95 1.56 17.66
CA TYR A 144 -11.15 1.97 18.83
C TYR A 144 -10.92 3.48 18.89
N ALA A 145 -11.70 4.28 18.14
CA ALA A 145 -11.74 5.72 18.31
C ALA A 145 -12.25 6.08 19.72
N LYS A 146 -11.72 7.17 20.28
CA LYS A 146 -11.95 7.54 21.69
C LYS A 146 -13.42 7.86 22.00
N ASP A 147 -14.12 8.49 21.05
CA ASP A 147 -15.44 9.09 21.25
C ASP A 147 -16.45 8.53 20.23
N ILE A 148 -16.62 7.20 20.19
CA ILE A 148 -17.56 6.51 19.29
C ILE A 148 -18.93 6.30 19.95
N THR A 149 -20.02 6.54 19.22
CA THR A 149 -21.38 6.30 19.74
C THR A 149 -21.72 4.80 19.72
N PRO A 150 -22.69 4.33 20.54
CA PRO A 150 -23.11 2.93 20.51
C PRO A 150 -23.62 2.48 19.14
N ASP A 151 -24.39 3.32 18.46
CA ASP A 151 -24.97 3.02 17.14
C ASP A 151 -23.86 2.94 16.07
N ASP A 152 -22.93 3.90 16.04
CA ASP A 152 -21.78 3.86 15.11
C ASP A 152 -20.93 2.61 15.34
N LYS A 153 -20.76 2.21 16.61
CA LYS A 153 -20.00 1.01 16.95
C LYS A 153 -20.70 -0.25 16.45
N GLN A 154 -22.03 -0.33 16.57
CA GLN A 154 -22.80 -1.45 16.06
C GLN A 154 -22.70 -1.53 14.52
N GLU A 155 -22.88 -0.42 13.82
CA GLU A 155 -22.76 -0.36 12.36
C GLU A 155 -21.36 -0.76 11.87
N LEU A 156 -20.31 -0.34 12.59
CA LEU A 156 -18.93 -0.71 12.28
C LEU A 156 -18.63 -2.18 12.56
N ASP A 157 -19.21 -2.78 13.60
CA ASP A 157 -19.09 -4.22 13.89
C ASP A 157 -19.77 -5.05 12.79
N GLU A 158 -20.99 -4.68 12.39
CA GLU A 158 -21.70 -5.30 11.27
C GLU A 158 -20.91 -5.18 9.95
N ALA A 159 -20.30 -4.00 9.70
CA ALA A 159 -19.44 -3.79 8.54
C ALA A 159 -18.18 -4.66 8.58
N LEU A 160 -17.54 -4.79 9.75
CA LEU A 160 -16.36 -5.64 9.94
C LEU A 160 -16.68 -7.11 9.68
N GLN A 161 -17.77 -7.63 10.27
CA GLN A 161 -18.23 -9.01 10.05
C GLN A 161 -18.49 -9.29 8.57
N ARG A 162 -19.15 -8.35 7.86
CA ARG A 162 -19.41 -8.45 6.42
C ARG A 162 -18.13 -8.50 5.60
N GLU A 163 -17.13 -7.67 5.91
CA GLU A 163 -15.86 -7.67 5.17
C GLU A 163 -15.02 -8.91 5.45
N ILE A 164 -14.99 -9.40 6.70
CA ILE A 164 -14.33 -10.67 7.05
C ILE A 164 -14.97 -11.83 6.28
N GLN A 165 -16.30 -11.93 6.28
CA GLN A 165 -17.00 -12.97 5.54
C GLN A 165 -16.75 -12.87 4.03
N ALA A 166 -16.71 -11.64 3.48
CA ALA A 166 -16.43 -11.42 2.08
C ALA A 166 -14.99 -11.79 1.70
N ALA A 167 -14.01 -11.57 2.59
CA ALA A 167 -12.64 -12.02 2.40
C ALA A 167 -12.57 -13.55 2.45
N PHE A 168 -13.14 -14.18 3.47
CA PHE A 168 -13.15 -15.63 3.64
C PHE A 168 -13.80 -16.38 2.47
N ARG A 169 -14.90 -15.85 1.91
CA ARG A 169 -15.58 -16.44 0.74
C ARG A 169 -14.90 -16.13 -0.59
N THR A 170 -13.90 -15.25 -0.61
CA THR A 170 -13.09 -15.00 -1.80
C THR A 170 -11.94 -16.00 -1.83
N ASP A 171 -11.71 -16.64 -2.98
CA ASP A 171 -10.56 -17.55 -3.12
C ASP A 171 -9.25 -16.74 -3.23
N GLU A 172 -8.43 -16.84 -2.18
CA GLU A 172 -7.08 -16.26 -2.13
C GLU A 172 -6.10 -17.08 -2.97
N ILE A 173 -6.22 -18.40 -2.89
CA ILE A 173 -5.37 -19.34 -3.63
C ILE A 173 -5.90 -19.45 -5.06
N ARG A 174 -5.03 -19.09 -6.02
CA ARG A 174 -5.37 -19.26 -7.44
C ARG A 174 -5.26 -20.74 -7.81
N ARG A 175 -6.27 -21.25 -8.52
CA ARG A 175 -6.25 -22.61 -9.09
C ARG A 175 -5.17 -22.78 -10.17
N THR A 176 -4.78 -21.69 -10.82
CA THR A 176 -3.70 -21.64 -11.80
C THR A 176 -2.61 -20.68 -11.32
N PRO A 177 -1.32 -21.01 -11.53
CA PRO A 177 -0.23 -20.08 -11.27
C PRO A 177 -0.46 -18.75 -11.98
N PRO A 178 -0.13 -17.60 -11.34
CA PRO A 178 -0.24 -16.31 -12.01
C PRO A 178 0.68 -16.26 -13.24
N THR A 179 0.22 -15.56 -14.27
CA THR A 179 1.10 -15.18 -15.38
C THR A 179 2.04 -14.05 -14.93
N PRO A 180 3.20 -13.85 -15.58
CA PRO A 180 4.05 -12.70 -15.27
C PRO A 180 3.30 -11.34 -15.39
N GLN A 181 2.35 -11.23 -16.32
CA GLN A 181 1.48 -10.06 -16.43
C GLN A 181 0.53 -9.90 -15.23
N ASP A 182 0.07 -11.00 -14.61
CA ASP A 182 -0.73 -10.95 -13.39
C ASP A 182 0.11 -10.48 -12.18
N GLU A 183 1.36 -10.95 -12.08
CA GLU A 183 2.28 -10.53 -11.02
C GLU A 183 2.56 -9.03 -11.10
N MET A 184 2.84 -8.52 -12.30
CA MET A 184 2.99 -7.07 -12.52
C MET A 184 1.73 -6.30 -12.10
N ARG A 185 0.53 -6.74 -12.52
CA ARG A 185 -0.73 -6.09 -12.14
C ARG A 185 -0.98 -6.12 -10.64
N ALA A 186 -0.58 -7.19 -9.96
CA ALA A 186 -0.67 -7.30 -8.51
C ALA A 186 0.31 -6.35 -7.82
N GLY A 187 1.57 -6.30 -8.24
CA GLY A 187 2.56 -5.35 -7.70
C GLY A 187 2.12 -3.89 -7.87
N MET A 188 1.57 -3.54 -9.03
CA MET A 188 1.07 -2.19 -9.31
C MET A 188 -0.17 -1.80 -8.48
N SER A 189 -0.85 -2.75 -7.84
CA SER A 189 -1.99 -2.43 -6.98
C SER A 189 -1.58 -1.60 -5.75
N TYR A 190 -0.36 -1.79 -5.22
CA TYR A 190 0.17 -0.97 -4.13
C TYR A 190 0.36 0.50 -4.54
N PHE A 191 0.67 0.78 -5.82
CA PHE A 191 0.69 2.16 -6.30
C PHE A 191 -0.67 2.83 -6.17
N HIS A 192 -1.69 2.15 -6.67
CA HIS A 192 -3.05 2.66 -6.65
C HIS A 192 -3.58 2.85 -5.21
N GLU A 193 -3.32 1.89 -4.32
CA GLU A 193 -3.92 1.89 -2.99
C GLU A 193 -3.14 2.75 -1.97
N THR A 194 -1.80 2.84 -2.04
CA THR A 194 -1.00 3.53 -1.00
C THR A 194 0.09 4.46 -1.54
N ILE A 195 0.95 4.02 -2.45
CA ILE A 195 2.18 4.75 -2.80
C ILE A 195 1.86 6.07 -3.50
N TRP A 196 0.87 6.10 -4.41
CA TRP A 196 0.51 7.29 -5.20
C TRP A 196 0.18 8.50 -4.33
N LYS A 197 -0.56 8.29 -3.23
CA LYS A 197 -0.87 9.34 -2.25
C LYS A 197 0.20 9.48 -1.17
N GLY A 198 0.94 8.40 -0.88
CA GLY A 198 1.97 8.34 0.14
C GLY A 198 3.20 9.21 -0.17
N VAL A 199 3.72 9.13 -1.40
CA VAL A 199 4.91 9.88 -1.84
C VAL A 199 4.74 11.40 -1.66
N PRO A 200 3.71 12.07 -2.22
CA PRO A 200 3.55 13.52 -2.05
C PRO A 200 3.28 13.90 -0.58
N LYS A 201 2.63 13.04 0.21
CA LYS A 201 2.44 13.26 1.66
C LYS A 201 3.76 13.24 2.42
N PHE A 202 4.67 12.31 2.07
CA PHE A 202 6.01 12.25 2.65
C PHE A 202 6.86 13.45 2.22
N LEU A 203 6.87 13.82 0.93
CA LEU A 203 7.62 15.00 0.46
C LEU A 203 7.17 16.29 1.16
N ARG A 204 5.85 16.44 1.44
CA ARG A 204 5.33 17.54 2.25
C ARG A 204 5.83 17.51 3.71
N ARG A 205 6.09 16.32 4.27
CA ARG A 205 6.72 16.18 5.59
C ARG A 205 8.18 16.62 5.54
N VAL A 206 8.91 16.31 4.47
CA VAL A 206 10.28 16.78 4.25
C VAL A 206 10.32 18.32 4.22
N ASP A 207 9.43 18.96 3.46
CA ASP A 207 9.32 20.44 3.43
C ASP A 207 9.10 21.04 4.84
N THR A 208 8.27 20.37 5.65
CA THR A 208 7.98 20.81 7.03
C THR A 208 9.22 20.69 7.92
N ALA A 209 9.95 19.58 7.80
CA ALA A 209 11.17 19.33 8.55
C ALA A 209 12.30 20.30 8.14
N LEU A 210 12.41 20.62 6.84
CA LEU A 210 13.34 21.64 6.31
C LEU A 210 13.06 23.02 6.91
N LYS A 211 11.79 23.42 6.96
CA LYS A 211 11.39 24.68 7.59
C LYS A 211 11.77 24.75 9.07
N ASN A 212 11.66 23.63 9.79
CA ASN A 212 12.00 23.55 11.21
C ASN A 212 13.50 23.63 11.49
N ILE A 213 14.37 23.44 10.48
CA ILE A 213 15.82 23.67 10.59
C ILE A 213 16.27 25.01 9.94
N GLY A 214 15.32 25.85 9.52
CA GLY A 214 15.59 27.20 9.00
C GLY A 214 15.64 27.33 7.48
N ILE A 215 15.27 26.30 6.71
CA ILE A 215 15.17 26.38 5.24
C ILE A 215 13.74 26.78 4.85
N SER A 216 13.57 27.97 4.25
CA SER A 216 12.25 28.48 3.82
C SER A 216 11.77 27.89 2.49
N GLU A 217 12.68 27.32 1.70
CA GLU A 217 12.40 26.69 0.42
C GLU A 217 11.79 25.29 0.58
N ARG A 218 10.99 24.88 -0.40
CA ARG A 218 10.53 23.49 -0.54
C ARG A 218 11.55 22.69 -1.32
N VAL A 219 11.51 21.37 -1.19
CA VAL A 219 12.23 20.50 -2.12
C VAL A 219 11.70 20.79 -3.53
N PRO A 220 12.57 21.02 -4.54
CA PRO A 220 12.14 21.22 -5.91
C PRO A 220 11.25 20.05 -6.36
N TYR A 221 10.08 20.35 -6.95
CA TYR A 221 9.10 19.32 -7.33
C TYR A 221 9.63 18.34 -8.39
N ASN A 222 10.71 18.69 -9.08
CA ASN A 222 11.40 17.89 -10.08
C ASN A 222 12.59 17.10 -9.53
N ALA A 223 12.91 17.21 -8.23
CA ALA A 223 13.97 16.42 -7.61
C ALA A 223 13.49 14.96 -7.41
N PRO A 224 14.20 13.95 -7.97
CA PRO A 224 13.78 12.56 -7.91
C PRO A 224 14.19 11.88 -6.59
N LEU A 225 13.69 12.40 -5.46
CA LEU A 225 14.09 11.91 -4.13
C LEU A 225 13.72 10.44 -3.91
N ILE A 226 12.57 10.03 -4.44
CA ILE A 226 12.07 8.65 -4.40
C ILE A 226 11.72 8.23 -5.83
N GLN A 227 12.25 7.09 -6.25
CA GLN A 227 11.95 6.42 -7.50
C GLN A 227 11.50 4.99 -7.21
N PHE A 228 10.78 4.41 -8.16
CA PHE A 228 10.38 3.03 -8.09
C PHE A 228 10.69 2.33 -9.40
N SER A 229 11.29 1.17 -9.27
CA SER A 229 11.64 0.27 -10.35
C SER A 229 10.91 -1.07 -10.16
N SER A 230 10.92 -1.93 -11.17
CA SER A 230 10.25 -3.24 -11.08
C SER A 230 11.01 -4.30 -11.86
N TRP A 231 11.13 -5.49 -11.27
CA TRP A 231 11.62 -6.69 -11.93
C TRP A 231 10.50 -7.56 -12.52
N MET A 232 9.24 -7.31 -12.17
CA MET A 232 8.10 -8.10 -12.63
C MET A 232 7.93 -8.00 -14.16
N GLY A 233 8.15 -9.12 -14.85
CA GLY A 233 8.14 -9.21 -16.32
C GLY A 233 9.43 -8.75 -17.02
N GLY A 234 10.45 -8.33 -16.25
CA GLY A 234 11.78 -8.00 -16.75
C GLY A 234 12.82 -9.07 -16.40
N ASP A 235 12.80 -9.55 -15.15
CA ASP A 235 13.69 -10.61 -14.68
C ASP A 235 13.34 -11.96 -15.34
N ARG A 236 14.32 -12.51 -16.05
CA ARG A 236 14.22 -13.75 -16.83
C ARG A 236 15.22 -14.79 -16.37
N ASP A 237 15.98 -14.51 -15.32
CA ASP A 237 16.96 -15.46 -14.78
C ASP A 237 16.23 -16.67 -14.21
N GLY A 238 16.56 -17.87 -14.72
CA GLY A 238 15.90 -19.12 -14.34
C GLY A 238 14.39 -19.23 -14.62
N ASN A 239 13.77 -18.28 -15.33
CA ASN A 239 12.31 -18.25 -15.52
C ASN A 239 11.90 -18.15 -17.01
N PRO A 240 11.68 -19.29 -17.69
CA PRO A 240 11.35 -19.32 -19.12
C PRO A 240 9.95 -18.72 -19.43
N ARG A 241 9.13 -18.45 -18.41
CA ARG A 241 7.80 -17.83 -18.59
C ARG A 241 7.90 -16.34 -18.94
N VAL A 242 9.04 -15.69 -18.71
CA VAL A 242 9.26 -14.27 -19.02
C VAL A 242 9.85 -14.13 -20.42
N THR A 243 8.96 -14.11 -21.42
CA THR A 243 9.32 -13.95 -22.84
C THR A 243 9.51 -12.47 -23.22
N PRO A 244 10.11 -12.16 -24.39
CA PRO A 244 10.17 -10.78 -24.88
C PRO A 244 8.80 -10.11 -25.04
N GLU A 245 7.77 -10.88 -25.41
CA GLU A 245 6.38 -10.40 -25.49
C GLU A 245 5.83 -10.03 -24.12
N VAL A 246 6.09 -10.85 -23.10
CA VAL A 246 5.74 -10.53 -21.70
C VAL A 246 6.38 -9.21 -21.26
N THR A 247 7.67 -9.01 -21.54
CA THR A 247 8.36 -7.75 -21.20
C THR A 247 7.71 -6.55 -21.90
N ARG A 248 7.35 -6.69 -23.18
CA ARG A 248 6.63 -5.65 -23.92
C ARG A 248 5.26 -5.36 -23.30
N ASP A 249 4.50 -6.40 -22.96
CA ASP A 249 3.17 -6.27 -22.38
C ASP A 249 3.20 -5.53 -21.05
N VAL A 250 4.12 -5.88 -20.14
CA VAL A 250 4.21 -5.23 -18.83
C VAL A 250 4.61 -3.75 -18.96
N CYS A 251 5.44 -3.39 -19.93
CA CYS A 251 5.74 -1.97 -20.22
C CYS A 251 4.49 -1.21 -20.69
N LEU A 252 3.68 -1.79 -21.57
CA LEU A 252 2.42 -1.18 -22.02
C LEU A 252 1.41 -1.07 -20.89
N LEU A 253 1.27 -2.10 -20.06
CA LEU A 253 0.42 -2.10 -18.89
C LEU A 253 0.84 -1.00 -17.90
N ALA A 254 2.14 -0.83 -17.64
CA ALA A 254 2.64 0.23 -16.76
C ALA A 254 2.25 1.63 -17.28
N ARG A 255 2.41 1.87 -18.59
CA ARG A 255 2.02 3.15 -19.21
C ARG A 255 0.52 3.40 -19.12
N MET A 256 -0.29 2.38 -19.36
CA MET A 256 -1.75 2.47 -19.24
C MET A 256 -2.18 2.78 -17.80
N MET A 257 -1.59 2.09 -16.82
CA MET A 257 -1.90 2.31 -15.41
C MET A 257 -1.49 3.72 -14.94
N ALA A 258 -0.34 4.21 -15.38
CA ALA A 258 0.10 5.58 -15.11
C ALA A 258 -0.89 6.60 -15.71
N ALA A 259 -1.27 6.42 -16.98
CA ALA A 259 -2.24 7.29 -17.64
C ALA A 259 -3.58 7.33 -16.88
N ASN A 260 -4.09 6.18 -16.42
CA ASN A 260 -5.32 6.12 -15.64
C ASN A 260 -5.22 6.85 -14.29
N LEU A 261 -4.08 6.73 -13.59
CA LEU A 261 -3.86 7.45 -12.33
C LEU A 261 -3.82 8.97 -12.55
N TYR A 262 -3.10 9.43 -13.57
CA TYR A 262 -3.07 10.85 -13.93
C TYR A 262 -4.43 11.36 -14.38
N TYR A 263 -5.18 10.58 -15.18
CA TYR A 263 -6.51 10.94 -15.66
C TYR A 263 -7.48 11.21 -14.50
N SER A 264 -7.50 10.33 -13.48
CA SER A 264 -8.33 10.57 -12.30
C SER A 264 -7.91 11.81 -11.51
N GLN A 265 -6.59 12.08 -11.39
CA GLN A 265 -6.10 13.25 -10.65
C GLN A 265 -6.34 14.58 -11.38
N ILE A 266 -6.30 14.59 -12.72
CA ILE A 266 -6.57 15.82 -13.47
C ILE A 266 -8.05 16.20 -13.38
N GLU A 267 -8.97 15.23 -13.34
CA GLU A 267 -10.39 15.50 -13.11
C GLU A 267 -10.63 16.19 -11.77
N ASP A 268 -10.06 15.66 -10.68
CA ASP A 268 -10.14 16.31 -9.35
C ASP A 268 -9.55 17.74 -9.38
N LEU A 269 -8.39 17.91 -10.02
CA LEU A 269 -7.73 19.21 -10.12
C LEU A 269 -8.56 20.23 -10.93
N MET A 270 -9.28 19.79 -11.96
CA MET A 270 -10.19 20.65 -12.73
C MET A 270 -11.33 21.22 -11.86
N PHE A 271 -11.84 20.46 -10.90
CA PHE A 271 -12.84 20.95 -9.95
C PHE A 271 -12.25 21.97 -8.96
N GLU A 272 -11.02 21.76 -8.50
CA GLU A 272 -10.37 22.65 -7.53
C GLU A 272 -9.91 23.98 -8.17
N LEU A 273 -9.36 23.93 -9.39
CA LEU A 273 -8.79 25.09 -10.09
C LEU A 273 -9.86 25.99 -10.77
N SER A 274 -10.83 26.45 -9.99
CA SER A 274 -11.90 27.36 -10.43
C SER A 274 -11.49 28.83 -10.54
N MET A 275 -10.20 29.14 -10.35
CA MET A 275 -9.67 30.50 -10.38
C MET A 275 -9.73 31.11 -11.79
N TRP A 276 -10.16 32.37 -11.88
CA TRP A 276 -10.22 33.13 -13.14
C TRP A 276 -8.95 33.96 -13.42
N ARG A 277 -8.15 34.25 -12.39
CA ARG A 277 -6.90 35.01 -12.54
C ARG A 277 -5.77 34.08 -12.98
N CYS A 278 -5.12 34.44 -14.07
CA CYS A 278 -3.96 33.74 -14.64
C CYS A 278 -2.92 34.76 -15.15
N ASN A 279 -1.69 34.30 -15.34
CA ASN A 279 -0.65 35.08 -16.02
C ASN A 279 -0.92 35.17 -17.54
N ASP A 280 -0.20 36.05 -18.22
CA ASP A 280 -0.43 36.31 -19.65
C ASP A 280 -0.12 35.08 -20.51
N GLU A 281 0.95 34.34 -20.19
CA GLU A 281 1.32 33.09 -20.88
C GLU A 281 0.19 32.04 -20.83
N LEU A 282 -0.39 31.79 -19.65
CA LEU A 282 -1.49 30.84 -19.51
C LEU A 282 -2.75 31.34 -20.23
N ARG A 283 -3.00 32.65 -20.22
CA ARG A 283 -4.15 33.24 -20.92
C ARG A 283 -4.05 33.02 -22.43
N GLU A 284 -2.89 33.33 -23.01
CA GLU A 284 -2.65 33.13 -24.45
C GLU A 284 -2.86 31.66 -24.85
N ARG A 285 -2.35 30.73 -24.04
CA ARG A 285 -2.50 29.30 -24.27
C ARG A 285 -3.96 28.84 -24.16
N ALA A 286 -4.68 29.31 -23.14
CA ALA A 286 -6.10 29.00 -22.96
C ALA A 286 -6.95 29.54 -24.12
N ASP A 287 -6.67 30.76 -24.60
CA ASP A 287 -7.36 31.38 -25.72
C ASP A 287 -7.09 30.67 -27.05
N GLU A 288 -5.89 30.12 -27.25
CA GLU A 288 -5.58 29.24 -28.39
C GLU A 288 -6.46 27.98 -28.39
N PHE A 289 -6.54 27.29 -27.24
CA PHE A 289 -7.38 26.09 -27.08
C PHE A 289 -8.87 26.38 -27.24
N HIS A 290 -9.37 27.52 -26.74
CA HIS A 290 -10.78 27.89 -26.90
C HIS A 290 -11.12 28.18 -28.37
N ARG A 291 -10.20 28.80 -29.12
CA ARG A 291 -10.37 29.09 -30.55
C ARG A 291 -10.32 27.83 -31.41
N SER A 292 -9.45 26.87 -31.09
CA SER A 292 -9.38 25.57 -31.80
C SER A 292 -10.58 24.68 -31.46
N SER A 293 -10.97 24.61 -30.19
CA SER A 293 -12.13 23.84 -29.74
C SER A 293 -13.44 24.34 -30.37
N LYS A 294 -13.63 25.65 -30.55
CA LYS A 294 -14.79 26.19 -31.30
C LYS A 294 -14.82 25.78 -32.77
N LYS A 295 -13.67 25.44 -33.39
CA LYS A 295 -13.62 24.91 -34.75
C LYS A 295 -13.92 23.41 -34.80
N ASP A 296 -13.51 22.65 -33.79
CA ASP A 296 -13.69 21.19 -33.71
C ASP A 296 -15.00 20.74 -33.05
N ALA A 297 -15.64 21.60 -32.24
CA ALA A 297 -16.95 21.35 -31.64
C ALA A 297 -18.07 21.19 -32.68
N ALA A 298 -17.83 21.55 -33.94
CA ALA A 298 -18.72 21.23 -35.05
C ALA A 298 -18.65 19.76 -35.49
N LYS A 299 -17.71 18.94 -34.97
CA LYS A 299 -17.50 17.56 -35.45
C LYS A 299 -17.51 16.47 -34.39
N HIS A 300 -17.23 16.71 -33.11
CA HIS A 300 -17.11 15.63 -32.13
C HIS A 300 -17.93 15.87 -30.85
N TYR A 301 -19.20 15.45 -30.88
CA TYR A 301 -19.87 15.03 -29.65
C TYR A 301 -19.22 13.72 -29.20
N ILE A 302 -18.40 13.79 -28.16
CA ILE A 302 -17.97 12.61 -27.42
C ILE A 302 -19.21 12.12 -26.67
N VAL A 303 -19.88 11.12 -27.25
CA VAL A 303 -20.86 10.30 -26.53
C VAL A 303 -20.08 9.56 -25.44
N PRO A 304 -20.45 9.66 -24.16
CA PRO A 304 -19.80 8.85 -23.13
C PRO A 304 -20.07 7.38 -23.46
N LEU A 305 -18.99 6.64 -23.72
CA LEU A 305 -19.01 5.18 -23.82
C LEU A 305 -19.46 4.63 -22.47
N THR A 306 -20.78 4.49 -22.34
CA THR A 306 -21.38 3.70 -21.28
C THR A 306 -21.08 2.25 -21.64
N ILE A 307 -20.03 1.70 -21.04
CA ILE A 307 -19.80 0.25 -21.07
C ILE A 307 -20.97 -0.37 -20.31
N LYS A 308 -21.98 -0.84 -21.05
CA LYS A 308 -23.01 -1.73 -20.51
C LYS A 308 -22.32 -2.99 -20.00
N LYS A 309 -22.59 -3.33 -18.74
CA LYS A 309 -22.32 -4.65 -18.17
C LYS A 309 -23.05 -5.74 -18.94
#